data_AF-A0A6L7NND5-F1
#
_entry.id   AF-A0A6L7NND5-F1
#
_cell.length_a   1.000
_cell.length_b   1.000
_cell.length_c   1.000
_cell.angle_alpha   90.00
_cell.angle_beta   90.00
_cell.angle_gamma   90.00
#
_symmetry.space_group_name_H-M   'P 1'
#
loop_
_entity.id
_entity.type
_entity.pdbx_description
1 polymer ?
#
loop_
_entity_poly.entity_id
_entity_poly.type
_entity_poly.pdbx_seq_one_letter_code
_entity_poly.pdbx_strand_id
1 'polypeptide(L)'
;MNARAVAMACSATSDIRSSSRRGGPAPGPRRPAQPTGRSDGPDRGILRRPRHRTAGQEGTRMSTEIRMSRGGELPWSEHRSGMGIQFGVSQELSGSSQVFMTRQRIPPGMQSTPHTHLNCETAMYVLQGPLIMRYGEGLAQEHVAQSGDFFFVPPHALHQIANPRDDGDAEVVLCRNAADEIVEEVEVPGR
;
A
#
# COMPACT_ATOMS: atom_id res chain seq x y z
N MET A 1 19.65 -18.56 -4.88
CA MET A 1 18.87 -17.85 -3.85
C MET A 1 17.41 -18.15 -4.14
N ASN A 2 16.69 -18.73 -3.18
CA ASN A 2 15.25 -18.99 -3.33
C ASN A 2 14.52 -17.73 -2.84
N ALA A 3 14.13 -16.85 -3.76
CA ALA A 3 13.33 -15.68 -3.44
C ALA A 3 11.85 -16.01 -3.59
N ARG A 4 11.01 -15.56 -2.65
CA ARG A 4 9.56 -15.73 -2.73
C ARG A 4 8.92 -14.34 -2.73
N ALA A 5 8.41 -13.94 -3.89
CA ALA A 5 7.60 -12.73 -4.00
C ALA A 5 6.21 -12.99 -3.41
N VAL A 6 5.80 -12.16 -2.46
CA VAL A 6 4.47 -12.18 -1.84
C VAL A 6 3.88 -10.79 -1.95
N ALA A 7 2.72 -10.68 -2.59
CA ALA A 7 1.89 -9.50 -2.44
C ALA A 7 1.27 -9.54 -1.04
N MET A 8 1.74 -8.67 -0.13
CA MET A 8 1.10 -8.54 1.17
C MET A 8 -0.09 -7.59 1.01
N ALA A 9 -1.29 -8.16 0.94
CA ALA A 9 -2.51 -7.39 1.09
C ALA A 9 -2.54 -6.79 2.50
N CYS A 10 -2.29 -5.50 2.60
CA CYS A 10 -2.34 -4.74 3.84
C CYS A 10 -3.81 -4.49 4.23
N SER A 11 -4.49 -5.52 4.74
CA SER A 11 -5.90 -5.40 5.15
C SER A 11 -5.99 -4.96 6.61
N ALA A 12 -6.87 -3.98 6.86
CA ALA A 12 -7.19 -3.46 8.19
C ALA A 12 -8.37 -4.19 8.86
N THR A 13 -8.92 -5.24 8.26
CA THR A 13 -10.16 -5.86 8.76
C THR A 13 -9.93 -7.10 9.60
N SER A 14 -9.99 -6.92 10.91
CA SER A 14 -10.63 -7.89 11.81
C SER A 14 -12.08 -7.42 12.05
N ASP A 15 -13.05 -8.16 11.51
CA ASP A 15 -14.51 -8.09 11.74
C ASP A 15 -15.12 -6.83 12.39
N ILE A 16 -15.42 -5.80 11.59
CA ILE A 16 -16.40 -4.77 11.97
C ILE A 16 -17.74 -5.13 11.31
N ARG A 17 -18.58 -5.90 12.01
CA ARG A 17 -20.00 -6.02 11.63
C ARG A 17 -20.73 -4.74 11.99
N SER A 18 -20.92 -3.85 11.02
CA SER A 18 -21.88 -2.76 11.14
C SER A 18 -23.27 -3.24 10.69
N SER A 19 -24.12 -3.55 11.65
CA SER A 19 -25.55 -3.71 11.43
C SER A 19 -26.24 -2.35 11.49
N SER A 20 -26.64 -1.80 10.34
CA SER A 20 -27.87 -1.01 10.29
C SER A 20 -28.41 -0.91 8.87
N ARG A 21 -29.59 -1.51 8.68
CA ARG A 21 -30.49 -1.24 7.56
C ARG A 21 -31.08 0.14 7.74
N ARG A 22 -31.22 0.92 6.67
CA ARG A 22 -32.39 1.77 6.38
C ARG A 22 -32.48 1.98 4.87
N GLY A 23 -33.64 1.63 4.33
CA GLY A 23 -33.92 1.62 2.90
C GLY A 23 -34.10 3.02 2.31
N GLY A 24 -33.63 3.18 1.07
CA GLY A 24 -33.99 4.29 0.18
C GLY A 24 -34.94 3.80 -0.92
N PRO A 25 -35.81 4.68 -1.46
CA PRO A 25 -36.86 4.29 -2.39
C PRO A 25 -36.33 4.01 -3.81
N ALA A 26 -37.04 3.14 -4.51
CA ALA A 26 -36.71 2.67 -5.86
C ALA A 26 -36.88 3.78 -6.93
N PRO A 27 -36.02 3.81 -7.98
CA PRO A 27 -36.21 4.70 -9.12
C PRO A 27 -37.27 4.16 -10.11
N GLY A 28 -38.14 5.05 -10.59
CA GLY A 28 -39.21 4.77 -11.54
C GLY A 28 -38.74 4.45 -12.97
N PRO A 29 -39.66 4.01 -13.84
CA PRO A 29 -39.32 3.37 -15.11
C PRO A 29 -38.87 4.37 -16.19
N ARG A 30 -37.83 3.98 -16.94
CA ARG A 30 -37.36 4.71 -18.14
C ARG A 30 -38.24 4.35 -19.34
N ARG A 31 -38.70 5.36 -20.10
CA ARG A 31 -39.40 5.19 -21.40
C ARG A 31 -38.43 4.66 -22.47
N PRO A 32 -38.89 3.77 -23.38
CA PRO A 32 -38.11 3.35 -24.54
C PRO A 32 -38.21 4.38 -25.68
N ALA A 33 -37.10 4.61 -26.39
CA ALA A 33 -37.09 5.28 -27.68
C ALA A 33 -37.05 4.23 -28.80
N GLN A 34 -37.95 4.36 -29.78
CA GLN A 34 -38.04 3.52 -30.98
C GLN A 34 -37.18 4.08 -32.13
N PRO A 35 -36.83 3.24 -33.14
CA PRO A 35 -35.81 3.52 -34.14
C PRO A 35 -36.38 4.01 -35.47
N THR A 36 -35.64 4.89 -36.15
CA THR A 36 -35.73 5.19 -37.59
C THR A 36 -34.31 5.55 -38.03
N GLY A 37 -33.75 5.24 -39.19
CA GLY A 37 -34.11 4.52 -40.41
C GLY A 37 -32.87 4.66 -41.32
N ARG A 38 -32.53 3.63 -42.09
CA ARG A 38 -31.38 3.60 -43.02
C ARG A 38 -31.66 4.41 -44.30
N SER A 39 -30.61 4.94 -44.92
CA SER A 39 -30.39 4.79 -46.37
C SER A 39 -28.92 4.99 -46.76
N ASP A 40 -28.48 4.14 -47.68
CA ASP A 40 -27.11 3.95 -48.19
C ASP A 40 -26.73 4.94 -49.30
N GLY A 41 -25.42 5.20 -49.46
CA GLY A 41 -24.83 5.89 -50.63
C GLY A 41 -23.28 5.85 -50.60
N PRO A 42 -22.58 5.75 -51.74
CA PRO A 42 -21.41 4.90 -51.86
C PRO A 42 -20.05 5.52 -51.53
N ASP A 43 -19.18 4.60 -51.16
CA ASP A 43 -17.79 4.68 -50.70
C ASP A 43 -16.80 5.19 -51.77
N ARG A 44 -15.96 6.15 -51.37
CA ARG A 44 -14.70 6.50 -52.07
C ARG A 44 -13.59 6.75 -51.06
N GLY A 45 -12.98 5.65 -50.62
CA GLY A 45 -11.52 5.44 -50.68
C GLY A 45 -10.62 6.50 -50.07
N ILE A 46 -10.41 6.43 -48.75
CA ILE A 46 -9.20 6.93 -48.10
C ILE A 46 -8.73 5.86 -47.11
N LEU A 47 -7.54 5.29 -47.34
CA LEU A 47 -6.87 4.38 -46.40
C LEU A 47 -6.67 5.08 -45.05
N ARG A 48 -7.61 4.87 -44.12
CA ARG A 48 -7.47 5.28 -42.72
C ARG A 48 -6.75 4.18 -41.97
N ARG A 49 -5.52 4.47 -41.55
CA ARG A 49 -4.75 3.66 -40.57
C ARG A 49 -5.65 3.28 -39.38
N PRO A 50 -5.57 2.06 -38.83
CA PRO A 50 -6.39 1.67 -37.70
C PRO A 50 -6.02 2.60 -36.53
N ARG A 51 -6.96 3.45 -36.13
CA ARG A 51 -6.90 4.08 -34.81
C ARG A 51 -7.11 2.94 -33.83
N HIS A 52 -6.05 2.55 -33.12
CA HIS A 52 -6.21 1.81 -31.88
C HIS A 52 -7.23 2.58 -31.04
N ARG A 53 -8.44 2.03 -30.92
CA ARG A 53 -9.35 2.40 -29.85
C ARG A 53 -8.68 1.89 -28.58
N THR A 54 -7.85 2.72 -27.96
CA THR A 54 -7.64 2.61 -26.52
C THR A 54 -9.03 2.76 -25.92
N ALA A 55 -9.58 1.65 -25.43
CA ALA A 55 -10.68 1.70 -24.49
C ALA A 55 -10.23 2.68 -23.41
N GLY A 56 -10.88 3.84 -23.35
CA GLY A 56 -10.62 4.80 -22.29
C GLY A 56 -10.85 4.04 -20.99
N GLN A 57 -9.80 3.87 -20.19
CA GLN A 57 -10.00 3.71 -18.77
C GLN A 57 -10.80 4.95 -18.38
N GLU A 58 -12.09 4.78 -18.09
CA GLU A 58 -12.87 5.77 -17.38
C GLU A 58 -12.10 6.00 -16.08
N GLY A 59 -11.29 7.06 -16.06
CA GLY A 59 -10.50 7.41 -14.90
C GLY A 59 -11.47 7.67 -13.78
N THR A 60 -11.53 6.75 -12.81
CA THR A 60 -12.30 6.93 -11.58
C THR A 60 -11.91 8.29 -11.02
N ARG A 61 -12.84 9.25 -11.08
CA ARG A 61 -12.56 10.61 -10.63
C ARG A 61 -12.27 10.50 -9.14
N MET A 62 -11.03 10.77 -8.74
CA MET A 62 -10.64 10.77 -7.34
C MET A 62 -11.60 11.68 -6.57
N SER A 63 -12.12 11.21 -5.45
CA SER A 63 -13.02 11.99 -4.60
C SER A 63 -12.34 13.30 -4.20
N THR A 64 -13.10 14.39 -4.13
CA THR A 64 -12.63 15.68 -3.58
C THR A 64 -12.73 15.73 -2.05
N GLU A 65 -13.23 14.68 -1.43
CA GLU A 65 -13.40 14.57 0.02
C GLU A 65 -12.06 14.34 0.73
N ILE A 66 -11.78 15.14 1.77
CA ILE A 66 -10.66 14.92 2.68
C ILE A 66 -11.10 13.90 3.74
N ARG A 67 -10.37 12.79 3.85
CA ARG A 67 -10.60 11.78 4.89
C ARG A 67 -9.57 11.90 5.99
N MET A 68 -10.05 11.93 7.23
CA MET A 68 -9.22 11.98 8.42
C MET A 68 -9.47 10.74 9.27
N SER A 69 -8.40 10.07 9.65
CA SER A 69 -8.41 8.92 10.56
C SER A 69 -7.83 9.33 11.90
N ARG A 70 -8.51 9.03 13.02
CA ARG A 70 -7.98 9.36 14.35
C ARG A 70 -6.96 8.31 14.78
N GLY A 71 -5.69 8.70 14.82
CA GLY A 71 -4.57 7.81 15.17
C GLY A 71 -4.77 6.99 16.45
N GLY A 72 -5.30 7.59 17.52
CA GLY A 72 -5.50 6.89 18.80
C GLY A 72 -6.60 5.83 18.78
N GLU A 73 -7.43 5.76 17.74
CA GLU A 73 -8.59 4.86 17.65
C GLU A 73 -8.37 3.73 16.63
N LEU A 74 -7.29 3.78 15.85
CA LEU A 74 -7.00 2.78 14.84
C LEU A 74 -6.47 1.49 15.50
N PRO A 75 -6.94 0.30 15.07
CA PRO A 75 -6.44 -0.95 15.61
C PRO A 75 -4.99 -1.20 15.17
N TRP A 76 -4.23 -1.89 16.01
CA TRP A 76 -2.97 -2.51 15.61
C TRP A 76 -3.26 -3.84 14.91
N SER A 77 -2.54 -4.12 13.84
CA SER A 77 -2.56 -5.44 13.21
C SER A 77 -2.00 -6.51 14.13
N GLU A 78 -2.52 -7.72 14.00
CA GLU A 78 -2.01 -8.90 14.69
C GLU A 78 -1.02 -9.62 13.78
N HIS A 79 0.28 -9.55 14.11
CA HIS A 79 1.31 -10.33 13.42
C HIS A 79 1.96 -11.33 14.40
N ARG A 80 2.29 -12.53 13.93
CA ARG A 80 2.89 -13.60 14.76
C ARG A 80 4.22 -13.18 15.40
N SER A 81 4.94 -12.25 14.79
CA SER A 81 6.19 -11.68 15.31
C SER A 81 5.98 -10.62 16.41
N GLY A 82 4.74 -10.26 16.75
CA GLY A 82 4.43 -9.16 17.65
C GLY A 82 4.66 -7.76 17.05
N MET A 83 5.25 -7.67 15.85
CA MET A 83 5.33 -6.41 15.11
C MET A 83 3.93 -5.95 14.73
N GLY A 84 3.55 -4.78 15.20
CA GLY A 84 2.22 -4.20 14.96
C GLY A 84 2.27 -3.14 13.88
N ILE A 85 1.26 -3.11 13.03
CA ILE A 85 1.07 -2.06 12.02
C ILE A 85 -0.27 -1.38 12.29
N GLN A 86 -0.25 -0.07 12.39
CA GLN A 86 -1.44 0.77 12.48
C GLN A 86 -1.57 1.56 11.17
N PHE A 87 -2.65 1.33 10.42
CA PHE A 87 -2.85 1.94 9.10
C PHE A 87 -3.49 3.31 9.21
N GLY A 88 -2.76 4.37 8.84
CA GLY A 88 -3.27 5.75 8.83
C GLY A 88 -3.82 6.19 7.47
N VAL A 89 -3.13 5.79 6.40
CA VAL A 89 -3.53 6.01 5.00
C VAL A 89 -3.32 4.71 4.23
N SER A 90 -4.39 4.18 3.66
CA SER A 90 -4.38 2.99 2.79
C SER A 90 -5.53 3.06 1.79
N GLN A 91 -5.54 2.15 0.81
CA GLN A 91 -6.68 2.04 -0.11
C GLN A 91 -7.97 1.74 0.65
N GLU A 92 -7.94 0.83 1.60
CA GLU A 92 -9.11 0.42 2.37
C GLU A 92 -9.65 1.55 3.27
N LEU A 93 -8.77 2.22 4.01
CA LEU A 93 -9.19 3.23 4.99
C LEU A 93 -9.57 4.56 4.32
N SER A 94 -8.83 4.95 3.28
CA SER A 94 -8.89 6.30 2.71
C SER A 94 -9.21 6.35 1.22
N GLY A 95 -9.21 5.22 0.51
CA GLY A 95 -9.33 5.17 -0.95
C GLY A 95 -8.06 5.60 -1.69
N SER A 96 -6.92 5.70 -0.98
CA SER A 96 -5.64 6.08 -1.60
C SER A 96 -5.15 5.03 -2.58
N SER A 97 -4.69 5.46 -3.75
CA SER A 97 -4.12 4.60 -4.81
C SER A 97 -2.62 4.80 -5.00
N GLN A 98 -2.05 5.87 -4.42
CA GLN A 98 -0.67 6.30 -4.69
C GLN A 98 0.16 6.53 -3.43
N VAL A 99 -0.48 6.65 -2.27
CA VAL A 99 0.22 6.85 -1.00
C VAL A 99 -0.29 5.89 0.05
N PHE A 100 0.64 5.32 0.81
CA PHE A 100 0.38 4.45 1.93
C PHE A 100 1.18 4.97 3.11
N MET A 101 0.56 5.03 4.29
CA MET A 101 1.20 5.55 5.50
C MET A 101 0.74 4.78 6.72
N THR A 102 1.71 4.31 7.50
CA THR A 102 1.48 3.51 8.71
C THR A 102 2.34 4.00 9.86
N ARG A 103 1.91 3.65 11.07
CA ARG A 103 2.81 3.56 12.23
C ARG A 103 3.13 2.09 12.44
N GLN A 104 4.40 1.76 12.58
CA GLN A 104 4.85 0.41 12.85
C GLN A 104 5.60 0.36 14.18
N ARG A 105 5.33 -0.69 14.93
CA ARG A 105 5.92 -0.98 16.23
C ARG A 105 6.75 -2.25 16.15
N ILE A 106 7.99 -2.17 16.60
CA ILE A 106 8.96 -3.26 16.60
C ILE A 106 9.28 -3.61 18.06
N PRO A 107 8.77 -4.73 18.59
CA PRO A 107 9.03 -5.12 19.98
C PRO A 107 10.51 -5.37 20.30
N PRO A 108 10.91 -5.40 21.58
CA PRO A 108 12.28 -5.66 21.99
C PRO A 108 12.87 -6.91 21.34
N GLY A 109 14.10 -6.80 20.83
CA GLY A 109 14.83 -7.89 20.17
C GLY A 109 14.25 -8.36 18.83
N MET A 110 13.14 -7.79 18.36
CA MET A 110 12.50 -8.23 17.12
C MET A 110 13.14 -7.57 15.89
N GLN A 111 13.15 -8.32 14.79
CA GLN A 111 13.62 -7.86 13.48
C GLN A 111 12.68 -8.34 12.36
N SER A 112 12.62 -7.59 11.27
CA SER A 112 11.97 -8.03 10.03
C SER A 112 12.74 -9.18 9.38
N THR A 113 12.10 -9.91 8.47
CA THR A 113 12.85 -10.72 7.50
C THR A 113 13.67 -9.78 6.60
N PRO A 114 14.80 -10.22 6.04
CA PRO A 114 15.45 -9.49 4.94
C PRO A 114 14.53 -9.47 3.72
N HIS A 115 14.32 -8.29 3.13
CA HIS A 115 13.41 -8.17 2.00
C HIS A 115 13.74 -6.99 1.09
N THR A 116 13.09 -6.98 -0.08
CA THR A 116 13.04 -5.85 -1.00
C THR A 116 11.60 -5.48 -1.34
N HIS A 117 11.38 -4.22 -1.70
CA HIS A 117 10.11 -3.76 -2.27
C HIS A 117 10.25 -3.65 -3.78
N LEU A 118 9.38 -4.34 -4.54
CA LEU A 118 9.49 -4.43 -5.99
C LEU A 118 8.78 -3.29 -6.73
N ASN A 119 7.84 -2.61 -6.08
CA ASN A 119 6.93 -1.66 -6.73
C ASN A 119 6.88 -0.28 -6.06
N CYS A 120 7.65 -0.06 -5.00
CA CYS A 120 7.59 1.19 -4.26
C CYS A 120 8.92 1.58 -3.63
N GLU A 121 9.02 2.88 -3.39
CA GLU A 121 10.00 3.50 -2.52
C GLU A 121 9.43 3.56 -1.11
N THR A 122 10.29 3.47 -0.09
CA THR A 122 9.88 3.61 1.30
C THR A 122 10.60 4.79 1.96
N ALA A 123 9.85 5.64 2.63
CA ALA A 123 10.36 6.67 3.52
C ALA A 123 9.94 6.36 4.95
N MET A 124 10.84 6.51 5.91
CA MET A 124 10.56 6.26 7.32
C MET A 124 11.03 7.42 8.17
N TYR A 125 10.28 7.70 9.23
CA TYR A 125 10.66 8.60 10.30
C TYR A 125 10.66 7.83 11.62
N VAL A 126 11.79 7.84 12.34
CA VAL A 126 11.92 7.14 13.61
C VAL A 126 11.24 7.95 14.70
N LEU A 127 10.10 7.46 15.18
CA LEU A 127 9.36 8.07 16.28
C LEU A 127 10.01 7.72 17.62
N GLN A 128 10.34 6.44 17.81
CA GLN A 128 10.98 5.91 19.00
C GLN A 128 12.15 5.00 18.58
N GLY A 129 13.38 5.51 18.71
CA GLY A 129 14.60 4.73 18.50
C GLY A 129 15.14 4.12 19.80
N PRO A 130 16.28 3.39 19.75
CA PRO A 130 17.08 3.18 18.56
C PRO A 130 16.43 2.17 17.61
N LEU A 131 16.64 2.35 16.32
CA LEU A 131 16.28 1.39 15.28
C LEU A 131 17.54 1.06 14.48
N ILE A 132 17.80 -0.21 14.27
CA ILE A 132 18.86 -0.66 13.38
C ILE A 132 18.29 -0.84 11.98
N MET A 133 18.90 -0.20 10.99
CA MET A 133 18.70 -0.45 9.56
C MET A 133 19.91 -1.18 9.01
N ARG A 134 19.72 -2.43 8.57
CA ARG A 134 20.74 -3.20 7.84
C ARG A 134 20.43 -3.17 6.36
N TYR A 135 21.46 -3.06 5.53
CA TYR A 135 21.30 -2.91 4.08
C TYR A 135 22.58 -3.26 3.32
N GLY A 136 22.51 -3.16 1.98
CA GLY A 136 23.62 -3.48 1.10
C GLY A 136 23.75 -4.99 0.82
N GLU A 137 24.81 -5.36 0.12
CA GLU A 137 25.05 -6.76 -0.25
C GLU A 137 25.16 -7.64 1.01
N GLY A 138 24.32 -8.68 1.08
CA GLY A 138 24.29 -9.59 2.22
C GLY A 138 23.97 -8.93 3.57
N LEU A 139 23.35 -7.74 3.58
CA LEU A 139 23.11 -6.94 4.80
C LEU A 139 24.40 -6.60 5.57
N ALA A 140 25.51 -6.37 4.85
CA ALA A 140 26.81 -6.09 5.45
C ALA A 140 26.92 -4.68 6.05
N GLN A 141 26.05 -3.75 5.68
CA GLN A 141 26.04 -2.38 6.19
C GLN A 141 24.96 -2.22 7.25
N GLU A 142 25.24 -1.39 8.25
CA GLU A 142 24.33 -1.14 9.37
C GLU A 142 24.37 0.32 9.80
N HIS A 143 23.19 0.91 10.02
CA HIS A 143 23.01 2.21 10.64
C HIS A 143 22.11 2.09 11.87
N VAL A 144 22.54 2.68 12.98
CA VAL A 144 21.71 2.84 14.18
C VAL A 144 21.08 4.24 14.16
N ALA A 145 19.79 4.31 13.89
CA ALA A 145 19.03 5.55 13.93
C ALA A 145 18.42 5.80 15.30
N GLN A 146 18.27 7.07 15.65
CA GLN A 146 17.62 7.58 16.85
C GLN A 146 16.25 8.18 16.51
N SER A 147 15.48 8.50 17.55
CA SER A 147 14.26 9.30 17.37
C SER A 147 14.57 10.62 16.66
N GLY A 148 13.78 10.94 15.62
CA GLY A 148 13.99 12.11 14.78
C GLY A 148 14.70 11.84 13.46
N ASP A 149 15.33 10.67 13.29
CA ASP A 149 16.04 10.33 12.07
C ASP A 149 15.09 9.86 10.96
N PHE A 150 15.55 10.03 9.72
CA PHE A 150 14.85 9.64 8.51
C PHE A 150 15.61 8.54 7.78
N PHE A 151 14.87 7.60 7.20
CA PHE A 151 15.40 6.67 6.21
C PHE A 151 14.68 6.83 4.88
N PHE A 152 15.44 6.67 3.81
CA PHE A 152 14.92 6.43 2.47
C PHE A 152 15.44 5.09 1.97
N VAL A 153 14.54 4.24 1.50
CA VAL A 153 14.84 2.94 0.92
C VAL A 153 14.32 2.95 -0.52
N PRO A 154 15.22 2.94 -1.53
CA PRO A 154 14.80 2.87 -2.92
C PRO A 154 14.24 1.48 -3.25
N PRO A 155 13.54 1.32 -4.39
CA PRO A 155 12.99 0.04 -4.79
C PRO A 155 14.13 -0.97 -5.00
N HIS A 156 13.86 -2.24 -4.74
CA HIS A 156 14.83 -3.34 -4.84
C HIS A 156 16.04 -3.28 -3.88
N ALA A 157 16.15 -2.27 -3.01
CA ALA A 157 17.19 -2.27 -1.99
C ALA A 157 16.91 -3.34 -0.93
N LEU A 158 17.82 -4.30 -0.80
CA LEU A 158 17.79 -5.29 0.27
C LEU A 158 18.01 -4.61 1.61
N HIS A 159 17.06 -4.78 2.52
CA HIS A 159 17.14 -4.19 3.85
C HIS A 159 16.46 -5.05 4.91
N GLN A 160 16.76 -4.73 6.17
CA GLN A 160 16.16 -5.33 7.36
C GLN A 160 16.16 -4.29 8.48
N ILE A 161 15.05 -4.20 9.22
CA ILE A 161 14.98 -3.37 10.42
C ILE A 161 14.98 -4.23 11.69
N ALA A 162 15.62 -3.74 12.75
CA ALA A 162 15.64 -4.41 14.05
C ALA A 162 15.54 -3.43 15.21
N ASN A 163 14.86 -3.83 16.28
CA ASN A 163 14.92 -3.17 17.57
C ASN A 163 16.04 -3.83 18.42
N PRO A 164 17.14 -3.14 18.71
CA PRO A 164 18.24 -3.72 19.47
C PRO A 164 18.01 -3.74 20.99
N ARG A 165 16.96 -3.10 21.48
CA ARG A 165 16.69 -3.06 22.92
C ARG A 165 16.18 -4.41 23.42
N ASP A 166 16.46 -4.68 24.68
CA ASP A 166 15.86 -5.75 25.48
C ASP A 166 14.56 -5.30 26.18
N ASP A 167 14.31 -3.99 26.24
CA ASP A 167 13.08 -3.38 26.75
C ASP A 167 12.51 -2.29 25.83
N GLY A 168 11.20 -2.09 25.89
CA GLY A 168 10.51 -1.04 25.13
C GLY A 168 10.50 -1.21 23.60
N ASP A 169 9.41 -0.75 23.00
CA ASP A 169 9.25 -0.83 21.56
C ASP A 169 10.09 0.25 20.85
N ALA A 170 10.58 -0.09 19.65
CA ALA A 170 10.96 0.89 18.65
C ALA A 170 9.76 1.20 17.76
N GLU A 171 9.64 2.43 17.28
CA GLU A 171 8.51 2.86 16.48
C GLU A 171 8.90 3.77 15.34
N VAL A 172 8.21 3.60 14.22
CA VAL A 172 8.41 4.37 13.00
C VAL A 172 7.09 4.79 12.38
N VAL A 173 7.08 5.95 11.75
CA VAL A 173 6.10 6.27 10.71
C VAL A 173 6.70 5.86 9.38
N LEU A 174 6.00 5.04 8.61
CA LEU A 174 6.44 4.53 7.32
C LEU A 174 5.50 5.02 6.23
N CYS A 175 6.07 5.46 5.11
CA CYS A 175 5.34 5.94 3.94
C CYS A 175 5.83 5.25 2.67
N ARG A 176 4.92 4.97 1.75
CA ARG A 176 5.22 4.41 0.42
C ARG A 176 4.44 5.10 -0.68
N ASN A 177 4.99 5.08 -1.89
CA ASN A 177 4.37 5.63 -3.11
C ASN A 177 3.54 4.59 -3.89
N ALA A 178 2.99 3.59 -3.19
CA ALA A 178 2.04 2.62 -3.73
C ALA A 178 0.98 2.30 -2.66
N ALA A 179 -0.24 2.00 -3.09
CA ALA A 179 -1.32 1.61 -2.18
C ALA A 179 -1.08 0.25 -1.51
N ASP A 180 -0.57 -0.70 -2.29
CA ASP A 180 -0.17 -2.04 -1.85
C ASP A 180 1.31 -2.25 -2.14
N GLU A 181 2.01 -2.91 -1.23
CA GLU A 181 3.39 -3.31 -1.42
C GLU A 181 3.51 -4.70 -2.06
N ILE A 182 4.52 -4.85 -2.91
CA ILE A 182 4.98 -6.15 -3.39
C ILE A 182 6.35 -6.39 -2.76
N VAL A 183 6.41 -7.38 -1.88
CA VAL A 183 7.60 -7.72 -1.11
C VAL A 183 8.22 -8.99 -1.68
N GLU A 184 9.53 -8.98 -1.83
CA GLU A 184 10.31 -10.18 -2.05
C GLU A 184 11.15 -10.46 -0.81
N GLU A 185 10.85 -11.56 -0.12
CA GLU A 185 11.68 -12.04 0.99
C GLU A 185 12.94 -12.70 0.44
N VAL A 186 14.08 -12.40 1.08
CA VAL A 186 15.40 -12.85 0.67
C VAL A 186 16.05 -13.63 1.81
N GLU A 187 16.46 -14.87 1.56
CA GLU A 187 17.27 -15.62 2.50
C GLU A 187 18.71 -15.08 2.50
N VAL A 188 19.17 -14.61 3.65
CA VAL A 188 20.55 -14.14 3.85
C VAL A 188 21.19 -15.02 4.93
N PRO A 189 22.20 -15.85 4.60
CA PRO A 189 22.83 -16.73 5.57
C PRO A 189 23.33 -15.98 6.81
N GLY A 190 22.92 -16.42 7.99
CA GLY A 190 23.33 -15.81 9.27
C GLY A 190 22.52 -14.58 9.69
N ARG A 191 21.38 -14.29 9.04
CA ARG A 191 20.48 -13.19 9.38
C ARG A 191 19.02 -13.62 9.45
#